data_AF-Q7MSI5-F1
#
_entry.id   AF-Q7MSI5-F1
#
_cell.length_a   1.000
_cell.length_b   1.000
_cell.length_c   1.000
_cell.angle_alpha   90.00
_cell.angle_beta   90.00
_cell.angle_gamma   90.00
#
_symmetry.space_group_name_H-M   'P 1'
#
loop_
_entity.id
_entity.type
_entity.pdbx_description
1 polymer ?
#
loop_
_entity_poly.entity_id
_entity_poly.type
_entity_poly.pdbx_seq_one_letter_code
_entity_poly.pdbx_strand_id
1 'polypeptide(L)'
;MMEIKDILATGIGAFYLAKEKVEEELEKLVEKGKISREEMKGLLEKARQKGESEEVKTKEEVKKMVKEALDELGVATKEDLEELKKSLKS
;
A
#
# COMPACT_ATOMS: atom_id res chain seq x y z
N MET A 1 -20.22 3.22 -8.51
CA MET A 1 -18.81 3.56 -8.79
C MET A 1 -18.01 3.05 -7.60
N MET A 2 -16.88 2.37 -7.80
CA MET A 2 -16.06 1.91 -6.67
C MET A 2 -15.38 3.12 -6.02
N GLU A 3 -15.47 3.25 -4.72
CA GLU A 3 -14.90 4.39 -4.00
C GLU A 3 -13.40 4.14 -3.74
N ILE A 4 -12.58 5.19 -3.65
CA ILE A 4 -11.14 5.07 -3.37
C ILE A 4 -10.87 4.33 -2.06
N LYS A 5 -11.74 4.51 -1.06
CA LYS A 5 -11.68 3.80 0.23
C LYS A 5 -11.79 2.27 0.06
N ASP A 6 -12.59 1.81 -0.91
CA ASP A 6 -12.82 0.39 -1.15
C ASP A 6 -11.60 -0.24 -1.82
N ILE A 7 -10.93 0.50 -2.73
CA ILE A 7 -9.67 0.08 -3.36
C ILE A 7 -8.57 -0.04 -2.30
N LEU A 8 -8.42 0.95 -1.43
CA LEU A 8 -7.44 0.93 -0.34
C LEU A 8 -7.70 -0.22 0.64
N ALA A 9 -8.95 -0.42 1.06
CA ALA A 9 -9.33 -1.52 1.94
C ALA A 9 -9.03 -2.89 1.29
N THR A 10 -9.34 -3.04 0.00
CA THR A 10 -9.03 -4.25 -0.77
C THR A 10 -7.52 -4.49 -0.86
N GLY A 11 -6.73 -3.45 -1.09
CA GLY A 11 -5.26 -3.53 -1.11
C GLY A 11 -4.68 -4.01 0.23
N ILE A 12 -5.18 -3.49 1.35
CA ILE A 12 -4.78 -3.92 2.70
C ILE A 12 -5.18 -5.39 2.94
N GLY A 13 -6.39 -5.79 2.55
CA GLY A 13 -6.84 -7.17 2.65
C GLY A 13 -5.97 -8.14 1.85
N ALA A 14 -5.67 -7.79 0.60
CA ALA A 14 -4.77 -8.58 -0.26
C ALA A 14 -3.36 -8.70 0.32
N PHE A 15 -2.83 -7.62 0.90
CA PHE A 15 -1.54 -7.64 1.60
C PHE A 15 -1.55 -8.60 2.79
N TYR A 16 -2.62 -8.63 3.59
CA TYR A 16 -2.73 -9.53 4.74
C TYR A 16 -2.72 -11.00 4.30
N LEU A 17 -3.50 -11.35 3.27
CA LEU A 17 -3.51 -12.71 2.71
C LEU A 17 -2.14 -13.12 2.17
N ALA A 18 -1.43 -12.20 1.50
CA ALA A 18 -0.08 -12.46 1.02
C ALA A 18 0.89 -12.73 2.18
N LYS A 19 0.80 -11.94 3.26
CA LYS A 19 1.61 -12.14 4.48
C LYS A 19 1.36 -13.52 5.09
N GLU A 20 0.08 -13.89 5.30
CA GLU A 20 -0.28 -15.20 5.83
C GLU A 20 0.30 -16.33 4.97
N LYS A 21 0.23 -16.21 3.64
CA LYS A 21 0.75 -17.24 2.74
C LYS A 21 2.26 -17.40 2.81
N VAL A 22 3.00 -16.30 2.97
CA VAL A 22 4.45 -16.33 3.15
C VAL A 22 4.82 -16.97 4.49
N GLU A 23 4.14 -16.59 5.58
CA GLU A 23 4.35 -17.20 6.90
C GLU A 23 4.07 -18.71 6.89
N GLU A 24 2.98 -19.15 6.24
CA GLU A 24 2.63 -20.56 6.07
C GLU A 24 3.74 -21.34 5.34
N GLU A 25 4.27 -20.80 4.25
CA GLU A 25 5.30 -21.48 3.47
C GLU A 25 6.65 -21.54 4.21
N LEU A 26 6.98 -20.49 4.97
CA LEU A 26 8.16 -20.50 5.84
C LEU A 26 8.00 -21.51 7.00
N GLU A 27 6.82 -21.61 7.61
CA GLU A 27 6.57 -22.61 8.67
C GLU A 27 6.73 -24.04 8.11
N LYS A 28 6.27 -24.32 6.88
CA LYS A 28 6.52 -25.63 6.22
C LYS A 28 8.01 -25.91 6.02
N LEU A 29 8.84 -24.88 5.78
CA LEU A 29 10.28 -25.06 5.67
C LEU A 29 10.91 -25.38 7.03
N VAL A 30 10.37 -24.80 8.11
CA VAL A 30 10.75 -25.15 9.49
C VAL A 30 10.37 -26.59 9.81
N GLU A 31 9.14 -27.00 9.52
CA GLU A 31 8.67 -28.37 9.76
C GLU A 31 9.48 -29.42 8.99
N LYS A 32 9.90 -29.08 7.77
CA LYS A 32 10.78 -29.92 6.94
C LYS A 32 12.24 -29.90 7.39
N GLY A 33 12.58 -29.14 8.44
CA GLY A 33 13.94 -28.98 8.95
C GLY A 33 14.90 -28.25 7.98
N LYS A 34 14.37 -27.53 6.99
CA LYS A 34 15.17 -26.80 5.99
C LYS A 34 15.69 -25.47 6.51
N ILE A 35 14.97 -24.87 7.44
CA ILE A 35 15.36 -23.65 8.16
C ILE A 35 14.97 -23.81 9.63
N SER A 36 15.65 -23.10 10.53
CA SER A 36 15.26 -22.99 11.93
C SER A 36 14.14 -21.98 12.15
N ARG A 37 13.43 -22.06 13.29
CA ARG A 37 12.46 -21.03 13.71
C ARG A 37 13.10 -19.65 13.84
N GLU A 38 14.38 -19.59 14.19
CA GLU A 38 15.11 -18.34 14.38
C GLU A 38 15.44 -17.68 13.04
N GLU A 39 15.84 -18.48 12.04
CA GLU A 39 16.01 -18.01 10.67
C GLU A 39 14.70 -17.51 10.06
N MET A 40 13.58 -18.21 10.25
CA MET A 40 12.26 -17.76 9.81
C MET A 40 11.92 -16.37 10.38
N LYS A 41 12.07 -16.18 11.70
CA LYS A 41 11.85 -14.88 12.35
C LYS A 41 12.76 -13.79 11.78
N GLY A 42 14.03 -14.12 11.53
CA GLY A 42 14.98 -13.20 10.92
C GLY A 42 14.60 -12.80 9.49
N LEU A 43 14.06 -13.71 8.69
CA LEU A 43 13.57 -13.42 7.35
C LEU A 43 12.35 -12.51 7.36
N LEU A 44 11.37 -12.78 8.24
CA LEU A 44 10.18 -11.94 8.41
C LEU A 44 10.56 -10.53 8.90
N GLU A 45 11.47 -10.43 9.87
CA GLU A 45 11.94 -9.14 10.38
C GLU A 45 12.69 -8.34 9.32
N LYS A 46 13.56 -8.98 8.52
CA LYS A 46 14.22 -8.31 7.39
C LYS A 46 13.22 -7.82 6.34
N ALA A 47 12.18 -8.61 6.04
CA ALA A 47 11.14 -8.20 5.12
C ALA A 47 10.36 -6.99 5.66
N ARG A 48 10.02 -7.00 6.95
CA ARG A 48 9.37 -5.88 7.65
C ARG A 48 10.22 -4.61 7.61
N GLN A 49 11.48 -4.68 8.01
CA GLN A 49 12.39 -3.53 8.01
C GLN A 49 12.61 -2.95 6.61
N LYS A 50 12.74 -3.82 5.60
CA LYS A 50 12.85 -3.37 4.20
C LYS A 50 11.57 -2.65 3.74
N GLY A 51 10.40 -3.15 4.15
CA GLY A 51 9.12 -2.48 3.89
C GLY A 51 9.03 -1.10 4.54
N GLU A 52 9.37 -0.99 5.83
CA GLU A 52 9.37 0.28 6.56
C GLU A 52 10.35 1.30 5.96
N SER A 53 11.54 0.85 5.53
CA SER A 53 12.54 1.67 4.84
C SER A 53 12.01 2.27 3.52
N GLU A 54 11.24 1.51 2.75
CA GLU A 54 10.72 1.93 1.45
C GLU A 54 9.39 2.68 1.55
N GLU A 55 8.79 2.77 2.75
CA GLU A 55 7.46 3.36 2.98
C GLU A 55 7.37 4.82 2.55
N VAL A 56 8.37 5.65 2.89
CA VAL A 56 8.33 7.09 2.63
C VAL A 56 8.28 7.39 1.13
N LYS A 57 9.14 6.74 0.34
CA LYS A 57 9.17 6.89 -1.12
C LYS A 57 7.90 6.34 -1.75
N THR A 58 7.48 5.15 -1.32
CA THR A 58 6.26 4.49 -1.83
C THR A 58 5.02 5.36 -1.59
N LYS A 59 4.92 6.03 -0.44
CA LYS A 59 3.78 6.90 -0.10
C LYS A 59 3.69 8.12 -1.02
N GLU A 60 4.81 8.72 -1.38
CA GLU A 60 4.83 9.85 -2.32
C GLU A 60 4.46 9.40 -3.74
N GLU A 61 5.00 8.26 -4.19
CA GLU A 61 4.66 7.68 -5.49
C GLU A 61 3.18 7.29 -5.61
N VAL A 62 2.61 6.67 -4.57
CA VAL A 62 1.18 6.33 -4.52
C VAL A 62 0.31 7.57 -4.58
N LYS A 63 0.66 8.63 -3.81
CA LYS A 63 -0.08 9.90 -3.88
C LYS A 63 -0.05 10.50 -5.29
N LYS A 64 1.10 10.45 -5.95
CA LYS A 64 1.27 10.97 -7.31
C LYS A 64 0.41 10.17 -8.30
N MET A 65 0.49 8.84 -8.28
CA MET A 65 -0.33 7.97 -9.14
C MET A 65 -1.83 8.21 -8.93
N VAL A 66 -2.29 8.36 -7.69
CA VAL A 66 -3.70 8.66 -7.39
C VAL A 66 -4.09 10.03 -7.96
N LYS A 67 -3.23 11.05 -7.82
CA LYS A 67 -3.51 12.38 -8.38
C LYS A 67 -3.60 12.35 -9.90
N GLU A 68 -2.65 11.69 -10.56
CA GLU A 68 -2.66 11.52 -12.03
C GLU A 68 -3.91 10.78 -12.51
N ALA A 69 -4.32 9.70 -11.82
CA ALA A 69 -5.53 8.97 -12.16
C ALA A 69 -6.80 9.81 -11.99
N LEU A 70 -6.85 10.69 -10.98
CA LEU A 70 -7.98 11.60 -10.77
C LEU A 70 -8.04 12.66 -11.88
N ASP A 71 -6.89 13.18 -12.30
CA ASP A 71 -6.79 14.15 -13.39
C ASP A 71 -7.24 13.53 -14.73
N GLU A 72 -6.81 12.29 -15.04
CA GLU A 72 -7.23 11.55 -16.23
C GLU A 72 -8.74 11.27 -16.27
N LEU A 73 -9.35 11.06 -15.09
CA LEU A 73 -10.80 10.85 -14.95
C LEU A 73 -11.59 12.15 -14.94
N GLY A 74 -10.94 13.32 -15.03
CA GLY A 74 -11.59 14.63 -15.01
C GLY A 74 -12.21 14.97 -13.65
N VAL A 75 -11.69 14.39 -12.56
CA VAL A 75 -12.19 14.63 -11.20
C VAL A 75 -11.56 15.91 -10.66
N ALA A 76 -12.36 16.95 -10.45
CA ALA A 76 -11.90 18.20 -9.87
C ALA A 76 -11.39 18.01 -8.43
N THR A 77 -10.20 18.53 -8.16
CA THR A 77 -9.58 18.49 -6.83
C THR A 77 -10.14 19.57 -5.92
N LYS A 78 -9.81 19.48 -4.62
CA LYS A 78 -10.17 20.55 -3.68
C LYS A 78 -9.54 21.88 -4.06
N GLU A 79 -8.30 21.87 -4.55
CA GLU A 79 -7.63 23.07 -5.02
C GLU A 79 -8.39 23.73 -6.18
N ASP A 80 -8.82 22.95 -7.17
CA ASP A 80 -9.57 23.46 -8.33
C ASP A 80 -10.90 24.10 -7.90
N LEU A 81 -11.59 23.50 -6.92
CA LEU A 81 -12.84 24.04 -6.38
C LEU A 81 -12.65 25.35 -5.60
N GLU A 82 -11.55 25.48 -4.86
CA GLU A 82 -11.24 26.72 -4.13
C GLU A 82 -10.82 27.85 -5.08
N GLU A 83 -10.10 27.54 -6.15
CA GLU A 83 -9.76 28.51 -7.19
C GLU A 83 -11.01 29.00 -7.93
N LEU A 84 -11.93 28.09 -8.29
CA LEU A 84 -13.22 28.44 -8.86
C LEU A 84 -14.07 29.31 -7.93
N LYS A 85 -14.07 29.04 -6.62
CA LYS A 85 -14.80 29.88 -5.65
C LYS A 85 -14.26 31.31 -5.57
N LYS A 86 -12.94 31.49 -5.71
CA LYS A 86 -12.32 32.83 -5.71
C LYS A 86 -12.69 33.62 -6.95
N SER A 87 -12.71 32.97 -8.12
CA SER A 87 -13.09 33.63 -9.38
C SER A 87 -14.57 34.02 -9.42
N LEU A 88 -15.45 33.26 -8.77
CA LEU A 88 -16.89 33.57 -8.66
C LEU A 88 -17.25 34.66 -7.64
N LYS A 89 -16.33 35.02 -6.74
CA LYS A 89 -16.53 36.09 -5.74
C LYS A 89 -15.98 37.45 -6.19
N SER A 90 -15.43 37.53 -7.39
CA SER A 90 -14.99 38.77 -8.06
C SER A 90 -16.08 39.27 -9.00
#